data_AF-A0A820WUN0-F1
#
_entry.id   AF-A0A820WUN0-F1
#
_cell.length_a   1.000
_cell.length_b   1.000
_cell.length_c   1.000
_cell.angle_alpha   90.00
_cell.angle_beta   90.00
_cell.angle_gamma   90.00
#
_symmetry.space_group_name_H-M   'P 1'
#
loop_
_entity.id
_entity.type
_entity.pdbx_description
1 polymer ?
#
loop_
_entity_poly.entity_id
_entity_poly.type
_entity_poly.pdbx_seq_one_letter_code
_entity_poly.pdbx_strand_id
1 'polypeptide(L)'
;ELKRLNSPECYFNYISKELLEKRDKLVQVLKECGMKPVIPDGGYFILADFSEFGDQFQSDADDMKDFKFVRHLTKEKQLATIPVTGFYTADDRHLAENYIRFCFAKKDETLDKAIEILRKLKAN
;
A
#
# COMPACT_ATOMS: atom_id res chain seq x y z
N GLU A 1 -14.54 1.60 26.21
CA GLU A 1 -14.04 0.40 25.53
C GLU A 1 -13.63 -0.75 26.44
N LEU A 2 -12.72 -0.61 27.43
CA LEU A 2 -12.37 -1.74 28.32
C LEU A 2 -13.58 -2.41 29.02
N LYS A 3 -14.54 -1.62 29.50
CA LYS A 3 -15.80 -2.14 30.08
C LYS A 3 -16.69 -2.91 29.08
N ARG A 4 -16.43 -2.73 27.79
CA ARG A 4 -17.20 -3.31 26.68
C ARG A 4 -16.43 -4.42 25.97
N LEU A 5 -15.25 -4.82 26.44
CA LEU A 5 -14.34 -5.73 25.73
C LEU A 5 -15.01 -7.02 25.23
N ASN A 6 -15.96 -7.55 26.01
CA ASN A 6 -16.70 -8.77 25.70
C ASN A 6 -18.05 -8.52 25.00
N SER A 7 -18.34 -7.30 24.57
CA SER A 7 -19.56 -6.95 23.84
C SER A 7 -19.28 -6.81 22.34
N PRO A 8 -20.27 -7.13 21.48
CA PRO A 8 -20.13 -7.02 20.02
C PRO A 8 -19.96 -5.58 19.55
N GLU A 9 -20.34 -4.60 20.37
CA GLU A 9 -20.17 -3.17 20.06
C GLU A 9 -18.82 -2.60 20.54
N CYS A 10 -17.90 -3.43 21.05
CA CYS A 10 -16.56 -3.00 21.43
C CYS A 10 -15.78 -2.52 20.20
N TYR A 11 -15.32 -1.28 20.23
CA TYR A 11 -14.55 -0.71 19.14
C TYR A 11 -13.24 -1.47 18.88
N PHE A 12 -12.60 -2.01 19.93
CA PHE A 12 -11.36 -2.79 19.79
C PHE A 12 -11.55 -4.04 18.93
N ASN A 13 -12.72 -4.70 19.02
CA ASN A 13 -13.05 -5.85 18.20
C ASN A 13 -13.55 -5.42 16.82
N TYR A 14 -14.38 -4.38 16.78
CA TYR A 14 -14.98 -3.84 15.56
C TYR A 14 -13.93 -3.33 14.57
N ILE A 15 -12.95 -2.53 15.03
CA ILE A 15 -11.95 -1.91 14.15
C ILE A 15 -11.12 -2.96 13.42
N SER A 16 -10.72 -4.04 14.10
CA SER A 16 -9.96 -5.13 13.48
C SER A 16 -10.80 -5.83 12.41
N LYS A 17 -12.09 -6.08 12.66
CA LYS A 17 -12.99 -6.70 11.69
C LYS A 17 -13.20 -5.81 10.47
N GLU A 18 -13.49 -4.52 10.68
CA GLU A 18 -13.68 -3.55 9.59
C GLU A 18 -12.42 -3.43 8.72
N LEU A 19 -11.25 -3.32 9.35
CA LEU A 19 -9.98 -3.17 8.64
C LEU A 19 -9.55 -4.45 7.91
N LEU A 20 -9.93 -5.63 8.41
CA LEU A 20 -9.62 -6.91 7.76
C LEU A 20 -10.26 -6.99 6.36
N GLU A 21 -11.53 -6.62 6.24
CA GLU A 21 -12.24 -6.64 4.95
C GLU A 21 -11.61 -5.67 3.95
N LYS A 22 -11.19 -4.48 4.41
CA LYS A 22 -10.51 -3.46 3.58
C LYS A 22 -9.10 -3.91 3.16
N ARG A 23 -8.36 -4.55 4.07
CA ARG A 23 -7.05 -5.15 3.80
C ARG A 23 -7.17 -6.16 2.67
N ASP A 24 -8.12 -7.08 2.78
CA ASP A 24 -8.26 -8.21 1.85
C ASP A 24 -8.65 -7.73 0.45
N LYS A 25 -9.57 -6.75 0.35
CA LYS A 25 -9.89 -6.08 -0.93
C LYS A 25 -8.65 -5.47 -1.60
N LEU A 26 -7.83 -4.76 -0.83
CA LEU A 26 -6.63 -4.11 -1.37
C LEU A 26 -5.55 -5.14 -1.75
N VAL A 27 -5.32 -6.16 -0.92
CA VAL A 27 -4.38 -7.26 -1.23
C VAL A 27 -4.75 -7.94 -2.54
N GLN A 28 -6.05 -8.21 -2.75
CA GLN A 28 -6.53 -8.87 -3.96
C GLN A 28 -6.20 -8.06 -5.21
N VAL A 29 -6.53 -6.77 -5.25
CA VAL A 29 -6.26 -5.95 -6.43
C VAL A 29 -4.76 -5.71 -6.67
N LEU A 30 -3.95 -5.61 -5.60
CA LEU A 30 -2.50 -5.46 -5.73
C LEU A 30 -1.88 -6.69 -6.42
N LYS A 31 -2.37 -7.89 -6.09
CA LYS A 31 -1.97 -9.11 -6.80
C LYS A 31 -2.43 -9.10 -8.26
N GLU A 32 -3.67 -8.68 -8.52
CA GLU A 32 -4.24 -8.62 -9.87
C GLU A 32 -3.48 -7.66 -10.80
N CYS A 33 -2.95 -6.55 -10.29
CA CYS A 33 -2.18 -5.61 -11.09
C CYS A 33 -0.70 -6.03 -11.27
N GLY A 34 -0.24 -7.07 -10.57
CA GLY A 34 1.12 -7.62 -10.67
C GLY A 34 2.07 -7.20 -9.54
N MET A 35 1.58 -6.49 -8.51
CA MET A 35 2.38 -6.23 -7.30
C MET A 35 2.37 -7.45 -6.37
N LYS A 36 3.39 -7.57 -5.52
CA LYS A 36 3.47 -8.60 -4.49
C LYS A 36 3.23 -7.97 -3.11
N PRO A 37 1.99 -7.99 -2.58
CA PRO A 37 1.69 -7.40 -1.27
C PRO A 37 2.26 -8.24 -0.13
N VAL A 38 2.89 -7.59 0.83
CA VAL A 38 3.21 -8.16 2.15
C VAL A 38 1.96 -8.04 3.01
N ILE A 39 1.28 -9.16 3.26
CA ILE A 39 0.01 -9.19 3.98
C ILE A 39 0.26 -8.90 5.46
N PRO A 40 -0.27 -7.80 6.03
CA PRO A 40 -0.01 -7.44 7.41
C PRO A 40 -0.87 -8.25 8.38
N ASP A 41 -0.26 -8.65 9.50
CA ASP A 41 -0.96 -9.26 10.64
C ASP A 41 -1.82 -8.26 11.43
N GLY A 42 -1.51 -6.96 11.32
CA GLY A 42 -2.23 -5.90 12.01
C GLY A 42 -1.91 -4.50 11.50
N GLY A 43 -2.63 -3.51 12.03
CA GLY A 43 -2.54 -2.12 11.57
C GLY A 43 -3.34 -1.86 10.29
N TYR A 44 -2.99 -0.78 9.59
CA TYR A 44 -3.75 -0.28 8.43
C TYR A 44 -2.88 0.08 7.22
N PHE A 45 -1.65 -0.46 7.17
CA PHE A 45 -0.72 -0.28 6.06
C PHE A 45 -0.39 -1.61 5.39
N ILE A 46 -0.27 -1.61 4.06
CA ILE A 46 0.26 -2.73 3.25
C ILE A 46 1.50 -2.22 2.53
N LEU A 47 2.58 -2.99 2.60
CA LEU A 47 3.71 -2.82 1.68
C LEU A 47 3.44 -3.66 0.43
N ALA A 48 3.74 -3.10 -0.75
CA ALA A 48 3.62 -3.79 -2.01
C ALA A 48 4.94 -3.67 -2.77
N ASP A 49 5.51 -4.83 -3.10
CA ASP A 49 6.64 -4.93 -4.02
C ASP A 49 6.13 -4.65 -5.44
N PHE A 50 6.69 -3.64 -6.09
CA PHE A 50 6.35 -3.27 -7.47
C PHE A 50 7.50 -3.59 -8.45
N SER A 51 8.44 -4.47 -8.10
CA SER A 51 9.59 -4.82 -8.95
C SER A 51 9.22 -5.26 -10.37
N GLU A 52 8.05 -5.87 -10.57
CA GLU A 52 7.52 -6.25 -11.89
C GLU A 52 7.06 -5.05 -12.75
N PHE A 53 6.97 -3.85 -12.15
CA PHE A 53 6.61 -2.62 -12.85
C PHE A 53 7.87 -1.94 -13.39
N GLY A 54 8.31 -2.42 -14.55
CA GLY A 54 9.07 -1.69 -15.56
C GLY A 54 10.47 -1.20 -15.18
N ASP A 55 11.44 -1.48 -16.06
CA ASP A 55 12.82 -1.01 -15.92
C ASP A 55 12.98 0.51 -15.98
N GLN A 56 11.93 1.27 -16.33
CA GLN A 56 11.99 2.74 -16.38
C GLN A 56 12.16 3.41 -15.01
N PHE A 57 11.88 2.70 -13.92
CA PHE A 57 12.10 3.19 -12.57
C PHE A 57 13.38 2.52 -12.03
N GLN A 58 14.52 3.18 -12.25
CA GLN A 58 15.79 2.82 -11.61
C GLN A 58 16.19 3.92 -10.65
N SER A 59 16.82 3.55 -9.54
CA SER A 59 17.48 4.51 -8.67
C SER A 59 18.63 5.20 -9.42
N ASP A 60 18.84 6.48 -9.13
CA ASP A 60 20.00 7.24 -9.59
C ASP A 60 20.60 8.05 -8.42
N ALA A 61 21.55 8.94 -8.73
CA ALA A 61 22.24 9.74 -7.73
C ALA A 61 21.30 10.67 -6.93
N ASP A 62 20.19 11.08 -7.53
CA ASP A 62 19.29 12.09 -6.96
C ASP A 62 18.04 11.46 -6.33
N ASP A 63 17.61 10.28 -6.81
CA ASP A 63 16.30 9.76 -6.50
C ASP A 63 16.20 8.24 -6.48
N MET A 64 15.44 7.72 -5.52
CA MET A 64 15.20 6.29 -5.37
C MET A 64 14.06 5.80 -6.26
N LYS A 65 14.14 4.53 -6.64
CA LYS A 65 13.17 3.84 -7.49
C LYS A 65 11.73 3.97 -6.98
N ASP A 66 11.48 3.74 -5.69
CA ASP A 66 10.15 3.88 -5.07
C ASP A 66 9.63 5.31 -5.08
N PHE A 67 10.48 6.31 -4.82
CA PHE A 67 10.10 7.72 -4.93
C PHE A 67 9.68 8.08 -6.36
N LYS A 68 10.40 7.62 -7.38
CA LYS A 68 10.02 7.81 -8.79
C LYS A 68 8.67 7.18 -9.10
N PHE A 69 8.46 5.95 -8.65
CA PHE A 69 7.20 5.24 -8.85
C PHE A 69 6.02 5.92 -8.13
N VAL A 70 6.18 6.33 -6.87
CA VAL A 70 5.15 7.07 -6.13
C VAL A 70 4.79 8.39 -6.81
N ARG A 71 5.78 9.15 -7.31
CA ARG A 71 5.50 10.39 -8.05
C ARG A 71 4.74 10.12 -9.34
N HIS A 72 5.09 9.05 -10.07
CA HIS A 72 4.34 8.64 -11.26
C HIS A 72 2.88 8.29 -10.92
N LEU A 73 2.64 7.45 -9.91
CA LEU A 73 1.28 7.10 -9.46
C LEU A 73 0.49 8.34 -9.04
N THR A 74 1.12 9.26 -8.30
CA THR A 74 0.46 10.46 -7.79
C THR A 74 0.07 11.41 -8.93
N LYS A 75 0.99 11.69 -9.86
CA LYS A 75 0.77 12.66 -10.94
C LYS A 75 -0.08 12.10 -12.07
N GLU A 76 0.26 10.90 -12.55
CA GLU A 76 -0.34 10.34 -13.78
C GLU A 76 -1.59 9.50 -13.49
N LYS A 77 -1.64 8.86 -12.32
CA LYS A 77 -2.74 7.95 -11.94
C LYS A 77 -3.65 8.54 -10.87
N GLN A 78 -3.31 9.71 -10.33
CA GLN A 78 -4.04 10.37 -9.24
C GLN A 78 -4.19 9.47 -8.00
N LEU A 79 -3.18 8.63 -7.75
CA LEU A 79 -3.14 7.70 -6.62
C LEU A 79 -1.89 7.96 -5.77
N ALA A 80 -2.09 8.59 -4.62
CA ALA A 80 -1.00 8.88 -3.69
C ALA A 80 -0.66 7.66 -2.83
N THR A 81 0.62 7.30 -2.79
CA THR A 81 1.21 6.25 -1.95
C THR A 81 2.46 6.81 -1.26
N ILE A 82 3.15 6.01 -0.45
CA ILE A 82 4.35 6.47 0.27
C ILE A 82 5.55 5.59 -0.10
N PRO A 83 6.70 6.16 -0.50
CA PRO A 83 7.94 5.41 -0.73
C PRO A 83 8.46 4.86 0.61
N VAL A 84 8.89 3.61 0.63
CA VAL A 84 9.35 2.95 1.87
C VAL A 84 10.78 3.37 2.21
N THR A 85 11.60 3.72 1.24
CA THR A 85 12.97 4.22 1.47
C THR A 85 13.01 5.50 2.31
N GLY A 86 11.91 6.26 2.40
CA GLY A 86 11.76 7.38 3.32
C GLY A 86 11.82 7.00 4.81
N PHE A 87 11.71 5.70 5.14
CA PHE A 87 11.86 5.16 6.49
C PHE A 87 13.23 4.50 6.73
N TYR A 88 14.15 4.57 5.77
CA TYR A 88 15.48 3.96 5.84
C TYR A 88 16.58 5.03 5.86
N THR A 89 17.69 4.72 6.53
CA THR A 89 18.96 5.46 6.43
C THR A 89 19.49 5.39 5.00
N ALA A 90 20.38 6.31 4.62
CA ALA A 90 20.95 6.35 3.28
C ALA A 90 21.61 5.01 2.88
N ASP A 91 22.35 4.41 3.81
CA ASP A 91 23.09 3.16 3.58
C ASP A 91 22.17 1.96 3.32
N ASP A 92 20.95 1.96 3.89
CA ASP A 92 20.03 0.82 3.85
C ASP A 92 18.85 0.98 2.87
N ARG A 93 18.75 2.10 2.12
CA ARG A 93 17.61 2.33 1.20
C ARG A 93 17.45 1.24 0.14
N HIS A 94 18.55 0.64 -0.29
CA HIS A 94 18.55 -0.44 -1.28
C HIS A 94 17.69 -1.65 -0.84
N LEU A 95 17.48 -1.85 0.46
CA LEU A 95 16.62 -2.92 1.00
C LEU A 95 15.12 -2.68 0.73
N ALA A 96 14.72 -1.44 0.48
CA ALA A 96 13.32 -1.02 0.45
C ALA A 96 12.88 -0.36 -0.87
N GLU A 97 13.80 -0.12 -1.81
CA GLU A 97 13.52 0.65 -3.04
C GLU A 97 12.53 0.01 -4.01
N ASN A 98 12.22 -1.27 -3.83
CA ASN A 98 11.18 -1.98 -4.58
C ASN A 98 9.80 -1.94 -3.91
N TYR A 99 9.66 -1.30 -2.74
CA TYR A 99 8.42 -1.30 -1.97
C TYR A 99 7.79 0.09 -1.89
N ILE A 100 6.45 0.11 -2.02
CA ILE A 100 5.63 1.26 -1.68
C ILE A 100 4.59 0.88 -0.62
N ARG A 101 4.15 1.87 0.16
CA ARG A 101 3.19 1.69 1.26
C ARG A 101 1.84 2.31 0.93
N PHE A 102 0.79 1.49 1.04
CA PHE A 102 -0.61 1.91 0.96
C PHE A 102 -1.24 1.98 2.34
N CYS A 103 -2.22 2.88 2.52
CA CYS A 103 -3.07 2.95 3.71
C CYS A 103 -4.51 2.58 3.35
N PHE A 104 -5.07 1.55 4.00
CA PHE A 104 -6.41 1.05 3.72
C PHE A 104 -7.45 1.46 4.77
N ALA A 105 -7.06 2.16 5.84
CA ALA A 105 -7.98 2.84 6.75
C ALA A 105 -8.61 4.07 6.08
N LYS A 106 -9.48 3.81 5.11
CA LYS A 106 -10.21 4.79 4.29
C LYS A 106 -11.70 4.47 4.31
N LYS A 107 -12.52 5.43 3.88
CA LYS A 107 -13.92 5.14 3.54
C LYS A 107 -13.97 4.18 2.35
N ASP A 108 -15.00 3.35 2.28
CA ASP A 108 -15.12 2.33 1.23
C ASP A 108 -15.10 2.97 -0.16
N GLU A 109 -15.76 4.11 -0.36
CA GLU A 109 -15.81 4.76 -1.69
C GLU A 109 -14.43 5.29 -2.13
N THR A 110 -13.54 5.59 -1.17
CA THR A 110 -12.17 5.99 -1.48
C THR A 110 -11.33 4.77 -1.85
N LEU A 111 -11.52 3.66 -1.14
CA LEU A 111 -10.82 2.41 -1.41
C LEU A 111 -11.25 1.82 -2.76
N ASP A 112 -12.54 1.85 -3.07
CA ASP A 112 -13.09 1.36 -4.33
C ASP A 112 -12.55 2.14 -5.54
N LYS A 113 -12.47 3.47 -5.44
CA LYS A 113 -11.81 4.31 -6.46
C LYS A 113 -10.34 3.96 -6.66
N ALA A 114 -9.61 3.70 -5.56
CA ALA A 114 -8.21 3.27 -5.66
C ALA A 114 -8.10 1.90 -6.33
N ILE A 115 -8.99 0.96 -6.02
CA ILE A 115 -9.08 -0.37 -6.66
C ILE A 115 -9.33 -0.23 -8.16
N GLU A 116 -10.22 0.67 -8.60
CA GLU A 116 -10.46 0.92 -10.03
C GLU A 116 -9.22 1.44 -10.76
N ILE A 117 -8.44 2.32 -10.13
CA ILE A 117 -7.17 2.80 -10.67
C ILE A 117 -6.16 1.64 -10.77
N LEU A 118 -6.02 0.86 -9.69
CA LEU A 118 -5.08 -0.27 -9.61
C LEU A 118 -5.41 -1.36 -10.64
N ARG A 119 -6.68 -1.67 -10.90
CA ARG A 119 -7.09 -2.63 -11.95
C ARG A 119 -6.69 -2.22 -13.37
N LYS A 120 -6.54 -0.92 -13.60
CA LYS A 120 -6.07 -0.38 -14.89
C LYS A 120 -4.55 -0.32 -14.99
N LEU A 121 -3.85 -0.51 -13.87
CA LEU A 121 -2.42 -0.73 -13.86
C LEU A 121 -2.14 -2.19 -14.19
N LYS A 122 -1.16 -2.43 -15.04
CA LYS A 122 -0.62 -3.74 -15.30
C LYS A 122 0.89 -3.65 -15.24
N ALA A 123 1.52 -4.60 -14.56
CA ALA A 123 2.93 -4.90 -14.76
C ALA A 123 3.18 -5.20 -16.25
N ASN A 124 4.39 -4.90 -16.70
CA ASN A 124 4.81 -5.12 -18.09
C ASN A 124 5.04 -6.61 -18.36
#